data_AF-A0A3A4PBM9-F1
#
_entry.id   AF-A0A3A4PBM9-F1
#
_cell.length_a   1.000
_cell.length_b   1.000
_cell.length_c   1.000
_cell.angle_alpha   90.00
_cell.angle_beta   90.00
_cell.angle_gamma   90.00
#
_symmetry.space_group_name_H-M   'P 1'
#
loop_
_entity.id
_entity.type
_entity.pdbx_description
1 polymer ?
#
loop_
_entity_poly.entity_id
_entity_poly.type
_entity_poly.pdbx_seq_one_letter_code
_entity_poly.pdbx_strand_id
1 'polypeptide(L)' 'MYRGRGNGRRRALTALFWCTAILLALSFVFTICGSAANHDGLLFAGIIGWLTTSFLVFTWLVLWMWSRTGRYRR' A
#
# COMPACT_ATOMS: atom_id res chain seq x y z
N MET A 1 19.22 -18.35 20.40
CA MET A 1 17.82 -18.33 19.93
C MET A 1 17.37 -16.90 19.64
N TYR A 2 17.36 -16.45 18.38
CA TYR A 2 16.59 -15.28 17.88
C TYR A 2 16.19 -15.47 16.40
N ARG A 3 15.79 -16.69 16.04
CA ARG A 3 15.54 -17.11 14.65
C ARG A 3 14.09 -16.89 14.17
N GLY A 4 13.30 -16.08 14.88
CA GLY A 4 11.85 -15.88 14.60
C GLY A 4 11.43 -14.53 14.04
N ARG A 5 12.24 -13.46 14.16
CA ARG A 5 11.83 -12.09 13.77
C ARG A 5 11.84 -11.82 12.25
N GLY A 6 12.50 -12.66 11.46
CA GLY A 6 12.59 -12.50 9.99
C GLY A 6 11.29 -12.86 9.25
N ASN A 7 10.58 -13.91 9.70
CA ASN A 7 9.35 -14.36 9.05
C ASN A 7 8.17 -13.42 9.28
N GLY A 8 8.06 -12.81 10.47
CA GLY A 8 7.01 -11.83 10.78
C GLY A 8 7.10 -10.57 9.91
N ARG A 9 8.31 -10.02 9.73
CA ARG A 9 8.55 -8.85 8.86
C ARG A 9 8.25 -9.14 7.39
N ARG A 10 8.62 -10.33 6.89
CA ARG A 10 8.28 -10.75 5.51
C ARG A 10 6.77 -10.89 5.32
N ARG A 11 6.07 -11.55 6.25
CA ARG A 11 4.60 -11.66 6.20
C ARG A 11 3.90 -10.31 6.25
N ALA A 12 4.38 -9.39 7.09
CA ALA A 12 3.83 -8.03 7.18
C ALA A 12 4.03 -7.25 5.86
N LEU A 13 5.21 -7.34 5.22
CA LEU A 13 5.46 -6.72 3.92
C LEU A 13 4.60 -7.31 2.80
N THR A 14 4.39 -8.64 2.80
CA THR A 14 3.52 -9.28 1.81
C THR A 14 2.04 -8.90 2.02
N ALA A 15 1.57 -8.83 3.27
CA ALA A 15 0.21 -8.39 3.58
C ALA A 15 -0.03 -6.93 3.16
N LEU A 16 0.93 -6.04 3.41
CA LEU A 16 0.87 -4.64 2.95
C LEU A 16 0.85 -4.52 1.42
N PHE A 17 1.59 -5.38 0.71
CA PHE A 17 1.57 -5.42 -0.74
C PHE A 17 0.19 -5.84 -1.30
N TRP A 18 -0.45 -6.85 -0.69
CA TRP A 18 -1.80 -7.24 -1.12
C TRP A 18 -2.85 -6.19 -0.77
N CYS A 19 -2.76 -5.56 0.41
CA CYS A 19 -3.66 -4.46 0.77
C CYS A 19 -3.52 -3.27 -0.19
N THR A 20 -2.31 -2.91 -0.59
CA THR A 20 -2.09 -1.84 -1.60
C THR A 20 -2.67 -2.20 -2.95
N ALA A 21 -2.49 -3.44 -3.42
CA ALA A 21 -3.05 -3.89 -4.69
C ALA A 21 -4.59 -3.85 -4.70
N ILE A 22 -5.22 -4.31 -3.62
CA ILE A 22 -6.69 -4.29 -3.48
C ILE A 22 -7.22 -2.85 -3.42
N LEU A 23 -6.59 -1.98 -2.62
CA LEU A 23 -6.96 -0.58 -2.54
C LEU A 23 -6.80 0.14 -3.89
N LEU A 24 -5.75 -0.18 -4.65
CA LEU A 24 -5.53 0.38 -5.99
C LEU A 24 -6.63 -0.06 -6.95
N ALA A 25 -6.98 -1.34 -6.95
CA ALA A 25 -8.07 -1.86 -7.77
C ALA A 25 -9.41 -1.20 -7.42
N LEU A 26 -9.74 -1.08 -6.14
CA LEU A 26 -10.95 -0.40 -5.69
C LEU A 26 -10.96 1.08 -6.08
N SER A 27 -9.85 1.79 -5.89
CA SER A 27 -9.72 3.21 -6.26
C SER A 27 -9.93 3.41 -7.76
N PHE A 28 -9.36 2.53 -8.59
CA PHE A 28 -9.53 2.55 -10.04
C PHE A 28 -10.99 2.33 -10.44
N VAL A 29 -11.66 1.34 -9.85
CA VAL A 29 -13.08 1.06 -10.10
C VAL A 29 -13.95 2.25 -9.70
N PHE A 30 -13.71 2.86 -8.53
CA PHE A 30 -14.46 4.04 -8.10
C PHE A 30 -14.26 5.25 -9.02
N THR A 31 -13.02 5.49 -9.48
CA THR A 31 -12.75 6.57 -10.44
C THR A 31 -13.48 6.33 -11.77
N ILE A 32 -13.44 5.11 -12.32
CA ILE A 32 -14.11 4.79 -13.58
C ILE A 32 -15.63 4.87 -13.43
N CYS A 33 -16.20 4.20 -12.42
CA CYS A 33 -17.64 4.23 -12.19
C CYS A 33 -18.15 5.64 -11.87
N GLY A 34 -17.40 6.42 -11.09
CA GLY A 34 -17.73 7.81 -10.81
C GLY A 34 -17.72 8.67 -12.07
N SER A 35 -16.73 8.48 -12.95
CA SER A 35 -16.68 9.17 -14.24
C SER A 35 -17.82 8.75 -15.17
N ALA A 36 -18.14 7.46 -15.23
CA ALA A 36 -19.21 6.96 -16.09
C ALA A 36 -20.61 7.39 -15.61
N ALA A 37 -20.81 7.48 -14.30
CA ALA A 37 -22.07 7.89 -13.69
C ALA A 37 -22.20 9.42 -13.51
N ASN A 38 -21.18 10.21 -13.87
CA ASN A 38 -21.08 11.64 -13.55
C ASN A 38 -21.40 11.96 -12.07
N HIS A 39 -20.93 11.10 -11.17
CA HIS A 39 -21.24 11.19 -9.75
C HIS A 39 -20.01 11.62 -8.95
N ASP A 40 -19.97 12.91 -8.58
CA ASP A 40 -18.82 13.55 -7.93
C ASP A 40 -18.36 12.83 -6.65
N GLY A 41 -19.29 12.27 -5.88
CA GLY A 41 -18.94 11.52 -4.67
C GLY A 41 -18.08 10.27 -4.92
N LEU A 42 -18.30 9.58 -6.05
CA LEU A 42 -17.53 8.39 -6.41
C LEU A 42 -16.15 8.77 -6.97
N LEU A 43 -16.09 9.88 -7.72
CA LEU A 43 -14.83 10.46 -8.17
C LEU A 43 -13.95 10.87 -6.99
N PHE A 44 -14.54 11.55 -5.99
CA PHE A 44 -13.83 11.99 -4.79
C PHE A 44 -13.32 10.80 -3.96
N ALA A 45 -14.15 9.75 -3.80
CA ALA A 45 -13.73 8.50 -3.16
C ALA A 45 -12.56 7.84 -3.90
N GLY A 46 -12.60 7.82 -5.24
CA GLY A 46 -11.48 7.36 -6.06
C GLY A 46 -10.19 8.14 -5.81
N ILE A 47 -10.25 9.48 -5.82
CA ILE A 47 -9.09 10.38 -5.57
C ILE A 47 -8.47 10.13 -4.18
N ILE A 48 -9.30 10.02 -3.15
CA ILE A 48 -8.82 9.69 -1.79
C ILE A 48 -8.13 8.32 -1.78
N GLY A 49 -8.68 7.34 -2.52
CA GLY A 49 -8.07 6.03 -2.70
C GLY A 49 -6.69 6.08 -3.36
N TRP A 50 -6.50 6.92 -4.38
CA TRP A 50 -5.19 7.15 -5.02
C TRP A 50 -4.15 7.77 -4.08
N LEU A 51 -4.57 8.72 -3.23
CA LEU A 51 -3.69 9.29 -2.21
C LEU A 51 -3.29 8.24 -1.17
N THR A 52 -4.26 7.44 -0.72
CA THR A 52 -4.06 6.40 0.30
C THR A 52 -3.13 5.29 -0.19
N THR A 53 -3.29 4.88 -1.45
CA THR A 53 -2.40 3.88 -2.09
C THR A 53 -0.98 4.41 -2.24
N SER A 54 -0.81 5.67 -2.65
CA SER A 54 0.50 6.32 -2.73
C SER A 54 1.21 6.35 -1.37
N PHE A 55 0.47 6.68 -0.30
CA PHE A 55 1.01 6.68 1.06
C PHE A 55 1.44 5.28 1.54
N LEU A 56 0.64 4.25 1.24
CA LEU A 56 0.98 2.87 1.59
C LEU A 56 2.19 2.34 0.82
N VAL A 57 2.33 2.67 -0.47
CA VAL A 57 3.52 2.34 -1.27
C VAL A 57 4.75 3.03 -0.69
N PHE A 58 4.64 4.30 -0.33
CA PHE A 58 5.72 5.02 0.33
C PHE A 58 6.12 4.37 1.66
N THR A 59 5.14 4.02 2.49
CA THR A 59 5.38 3.32 3.77
C THR A 59 6.07 1.97 3.55
N TRP A 60 5.64 1.21 2.55
CA TRP A 60 6.26 -0.07 2.18
C TRP A 60 7.71 0.12 1.72
N LEU A 61 8.00 1.12 0.90
CA LEU A 61 9.36 1.49 0.49
C LEU A 61 10.25 1.89 1.67
N VAL A 62 9.72 2.68 2.60
CA VAL A 62 10.45 3.08 3.83
C VAL A 62 10.79 1.86 4.68
N LEU A 63 9.83 0.96 4.91
CA LEU A 63 10.05 -0.29 5.65
C LEU A 63 11.09 -1.18 4.95
N TRP A 64 11.05 -1.22 3.62
CA TRP A 64 12.01 -1.96 2.81
C TRP A 64 13.42 -1.36 2.93
N MET A 65 13.58 -0.05 2.80
CA MET A 65 14.85 0.66 2.97
C MET A 65 15.39 0.46 4.40
N TRP A 66 14.55 0.63 5.42
CA TRP A 66 14.93 0.40 6.82
C TRP A 66 15.48 -1.02 7.04
N SER A 67 14.87 -2.01 6.39
CA SER A 67 15.33 -3.41 6.46
C SER A 67 16.70 -3.64 5.82
N ARG A 68 17.12 -2.78 4.88
CA ARG A 68 18.45 -2.78 4.26
C ARG A 68 19.46 -1.98 5.10
N THR A 69 19.08 -0.82 5.62
CA THR A 69 19.99 0.06 6.40
C THR A 69 20.48 -0.61 7.69
N GLY A 70 19.64 -1.40 8.36
CA GLY A 70 20.04 -2.16 9.55
C GLY A 70 21.11 -3.25 9.32
N ARG A 71 21.43 -3.58 8.05
CA ARG A 71 22.49 -4.53 7.71
C ARG A 71 23.86 -3.89 7.50
N TYR A 72 23.94 -2.59 7.21
CA TYR A 72 25.22 -1.88 7.00
C TYR A 72 25.85 -1.35 8.28
N ARG A 73 25.13 -1.43 9.42
CA ARG A 73 25.62 -1.01 10.74
C ARG A 73 26.16 -2.17 11.59
N ARG A 74 26.29 -3.37 11.04
CA ARG A 74 26.96 -4.51 11.68
C ARG A 74 28.18 -4.91 10.89
#